data_AF-A0AA86SGZ7-F1
#
_entry.id   AF-A0AA86SGZ7-F1
#
_cell.length_a   1.000
_cell.length_b   1.000
_cell.length_c   1.000
_cell.angle_alpha   90.00
_cell.angle_beta   90.00
_cell.angle_gamma   90.00
#
_symmetry.space_group_name_H-M   'P 1'
#
loop_
_entity.id
_entity.type
_entity.pdbx_description
1 polymer ?
#
loop_
_entity_poly.entity_id
_entity_poly.type
_entity_poly.pdbx_seq_one_letter_code
_entity_poly.pdbx_strand_id
1 'polypeptide(L)'
;MKRWKFIICVDRQDVESPPDPDGIFANVVFICEENFTPYHIDRHINWDQARNLCAKEDLYYPHSLVQDILWATLHNILEPILMHFPVNKLREKALRNVMERIHYEDETTRYICLGPVNKVLNMLCCWVEDPNSESFKLHLPRIHDYLWIAEDGLKMKGYNGCQLWDTAFIVQAIISTNLAEEYGPTLRKAHAFIKNSQILEDCPGDPNKWFRHISKGGWPFSTADNGWITSDCTAEALKAVLLLSNIAPGIVGEALDAERLYDAVNIILSLQVAID
;
A
#
# COMPACT_ATOMS: atom_id res chain seq x y z
N MET A 1 -13.21 0.71 29.76
CA MET A 1 -12.51 0.96 28.50
C MET A 1 -13.43 1.84 27.66
N LYS A 2 -13.11 3.14 27.51
CA LYS A 2 -13.97 4.09 26.79
C LYS A 2 -14.10 3.65 25.33
N ARG A 3 -15.31 3.76 24.75
CA ARG A 3 -15.53 3.59 23.30
C ARG A 3 -14.62 4.58 22.57
N TRP A 4 -13.56 4.10 21.95
CA TRP A 4 -12.79 4.89 21.01
C TRP A 4 -13.64 5.07 19.76
N LYS A 5 -14.41 6.15 19.71
CA LYS A 5 -14.97 6.64 18.45
C LYS A 5 -13.81 7.27 17.69
N PHE A 6 -13.18 6.52 16.79
CA PHE A 6 -12.37 7.11 15.73
C PHE A 6 -13.33 7.73 14.70
N ILE A 7 -13.98 8.82 15.10
CA ILE A 7 -14.61 9.79 14.22
C ILE A 7 -14.28 11.14 14.84
N ILE A 8 -13.71 12.01 14.02
CA ILE A 8 -13.41 13.41 14.29
C ILE A 8 -14.71 14.08 14.75
N CYS A 9 -14.95 14.06 16.06
CA CYS A 9 -16.03 14.77 16.75
C CYS A 9 -15.72 14.62 18.24
N VAL A 10 -14.89 15.53 18.76
CA VAL A 10 -14.64 15.67 20.20
C VAL A 10 -15.98 16.05 20.83
N ASP A 11 -16.43 15.25 21.80
CA ASP A 11 -17.64 15.57 22.55
C ASP A 11 -17.36 16.82 23.39
N ARG A 12 -18.24 17.82 23.35
CA ARG A 12 -18.05 19.13 24.01
C ARG A 12 -17.95 19.02 25.54
N GLN A 13 -18.14 17.83 26.11
CA GLN A 13 -17.94 17.55 27.53
C GLN A 13 -16.46 17.43 27.94
N ASP A 14 -15.53 17.29 26.99
CA ASP A 14 -14.07 17.27 27.26
C ASP A 14 -13.43 18.68 27.24
N VAL A 15 -14.25 19.74 27.09
CA VAL A 15 -13.83 21.16 26.95
C VAL A 15 -13.26 21.78 28.24
N GLU A 16 -13.33 21.10 29.38
CA GLU A 16 -12.79 21.59 30.66
C GLU A 16 -11.38 21.04 31.01
N SER A 17 -10.51 20.82 30.02
CA SER A 17 -9.13 20.39 30.23
C SER A 17 -8.11 21.25 29.42
N PRO A 18 -6.84 21.32 29.84
CA PRO A 18 -5.95 22.50 29.75
C PRO A 18 -5.54 22.91 28.32
N PRO A 19 -4.94 24.10 28.11
CA PRO A 19 -4.79 24.72 26.78
C PRO A 19 -4.06 23.84 25.77
N ASP A 20 -4.67 23.74 24.58
CA ASP A 20 -4.19 23.10 23.35
C ASP A 20 -2.95 23.82 22.80
N PRO A 21 -1.72 23.31 23.00
CA PRO A 21 -0.50 23.99 22.57
C PRO A 21 -0.27 23.93 21.05
N ASP A 22 -0.92 22.97 20.38
CA ASP A 22 -0.65 22.59 18.99
C ASP A 22 -1.82 22.90 18.04
N GLY A 23 -2.95 23.42 18.54
CA GLY A 23 -4.13 23.79 17.75
C GLY A 23 -4.89 22.61 17.15
N ILE A 24 -4.58 21.38 17.57
CA ILE A 24 -5.15 20.15 17.01
C ILE A 24 -6.64 20.03 17.36
N PHE A 25 -7.03 20.42 18.58
CA PHE A 25 -8.43 20.37 18.99
C PHE A 25 -9.25 21.42 18.25
N ALA A 26 -8.70 22.62 18.04
CA ALA A 26 -9.35 23.66 17.25
C ALA A 26 -9.60 23.21 15.80
N ASN A 27 -8.61 22.56 15.18
CA ASN A 27 -8.73 22.04 13.81
C ASN A 27 -9.75 20.91 13.71
N VAL A 28 -9.78 20.00 14.69
CA VAL A 28 -10.76 18.89 14.75
C VAL A 28 -12.19 19.42 14.88
N VAL A 29 -12.43 20.41 15.73
CA VAL A 29 -13.76 21.04 15.89
C VAL A 29 -14.17 21.78 14.62
N PHE A 30 -13.25 22.53 14.01
CA PHE A 30 -13.50 23.28 12.79
C PHE A 30 -13.87 22.38 11.59
N ILE A 31 -13.16 21.25 11.41
CA ILE A 31 -13.48 20.26 10.38
C ILE A 31 -14.89 19.68 10.55
N CYS A 32 -15.36 19.51 11.79
CA CYS A 32 -16.74 19.08 12.06
C CYS A 32 -17.74 20.14 11.62
N GLU A 33 -17.47 21.42 11.90
CA GLU A 33 -18.37 22.51 11.54
C GLU A 33 -18.45 22.74 10.02
N GLU A 34 -17.37 22.55 9.28
CA GLU A 34 -17.36 22.71 7.82
C GLU A 34 -18.01 21.55 7.05
N ASN A 35 -17.78 20.30 7.49
CA ASN A 35 -18.21 19.12 6.73
C ASN A 35 -19.65 18.68 6.99
N PHE A 36 -20.31 19.23 8.03
CA PHE A 36 -21.72 18.95 8.31
C PHE A 36 -22.57 20.18 7.98
N THR A 37 -23.65 20.00 7.21
CA THR A 37 -24.60 21.09 6.96
C THR A 37 -25.07 21.69 8.30
N PRO A 38 -25.32 23.00 8.40
CA PRO A 38 -25.66 23.68 9.66
C PRO A 38 -26.83 23.04 10.45
N TYR A 39 -27.74 22.32 9.77
CA TYR A 39 -28.84 21.57 10.37
C TYR A 39 -28.43 20.30 11.14
N HIS A 40 -27.22 19.77 10.95
CA HIS A 40 -26.72 18.57 11.63
C HIS A 40 -25.73 18.87 12.77
N ILE A 41 -25.27 20.12 12.89
CA ILE A 41 -24.38 20.57 13.98
C ILE A 41 -25.12 20.58 15.33
N ASP A 42 -26.45 20.69 15.31
CA ASP A 42 -27.31 20.43 16.47
C ASP A 42 -27.41 18.92 16.74
N ARG A 43 -26.32 18.32 17.25
CA ARG A 43 -26.24 17.12 18.14
C ARG A 43 -27.08 15.87 17.81
N HIS A 44 -27.68 15.75 16.64
CA HIS A 44 -28.64 14.68 16.30
C HIS A 44 -28.22 13.86 15.08
N ILE A 45 -26.92 13.73 14.81
CA ILE A 45 -26.43 12.77 13.83
C ILE A 45 -26.71 11.36 14.35
N ASN A 46 -27.58 10.65 13.66
CA ASN A 46 -27.81 9.23 13.91
C ASN A 46 -26.66 8.43 13.28
N TRP A 47 -25.60 8.23 14.05
CA TRP A 47 -24.43 7.44 13.65
C TRP A 47 -24.77 5.99 13.28
N ASP A 48 -25.83 5.44 13.86
CA ASP A 48 -26.26 4.08 13.52
C ASP A 48 -26.85 4.00 12.11
N GLN A 49 -27.56 5.05 11.70
CA GLN A 49 -28.07 5.19 10.33
C GLN A 49 -26.95 5.55 9.34
N ALA A 50 -26.02 6.43 9.75
CA ALA A 50 -24.96 6.94 8.88
C ALA A 50 -24.02 5.86 8.32
N ARG A 51 -23.87 4.71 9.01
CA ARG A 51 -23.03 3.59 8.55
C ARG A 51 -23.33 3.10 7.13
N ASN A 52 -24.59 3.20 6.70
CA ASN A 52 -25.04 2.71 5.40
C ASN A 52 -25.40 3.85 4.45
N LEU A 53 -25.15 5.10 4.83
CA LEU A 53 -25.40 6.26 3.96
C LEU A 53 -24.18 6.51 3.08
N CYS A 54 -24.42 6.52 1.76
CA CYS A 54 -23.47 6.93 0.74
C CYS A 54 -24.25 7.77 -0.28
N ALA A 55 -23.63 8.84 -0.80
CA ALA A 55 -24.25 9.62 -1.86
C ALA A 55 -24.46 8.73 -3.09
N LYS A 56 -25.62 8.86 -3.73
CA LYS A 56 -26.01 7.96 -4.83
C LYS A 56 -25.04 8.10 -6.01
N GLU A 57 -24.50 9.30 -6.20
CA GLU A 57 -23.56 9.68 -7.23
C GLU A 57 -22.19 9.01 -7.06
N ASP A 58 -21.79 8.73 -5.82
CA ASP A 58 -20.50 8.09 -5.48
C ASP A 58 -20.61 6.57 -5.29
N LEU A 59 -21.84 6.03 -5.24
CA LEU A 59 -22.10 4.61 -5.01
C LEU A 59 -21.95 3.80 -6.29
N TYR A 60 -20.71 3.45 -6.64
CA TYR A 60 -20.41 2.62 -7.81
C TYR A 60 -20.86 1.15 -7.64
N TYR A 61 -20.70 0.58 -6.44
CA TYR A 61 -21.14 -0.78 -6.11
C TYR A 61 -22.14 -0.76 -4.94
N PRO A 62 -23.45 -0.98 -5.18
CA PRO A 62 -24.44 -1.02 -4.11
C PRO A 62 -24.25 -2.27 -3.25
N HIS A 63 -24.52 -2.15 -1.96
CA HIS A 63 -24.46 -3.29 -1.05
C HIS A 63 -25.50 -4.34 -1.40
N SER A 64 -25.11 -5.61 -1.29
CA SER A 64 -26.06 -6.71 -1.37
C SER A 64 -26.77 -6.90 -0.02
N LEU A 65 -27.98 -7.47 -0.05
CA LEU A 65 -28.71 -7.80 1.18
C LEU A 65 -27.89 -8.70 2.13
N VAL A 66 -27.12 -9.63 1.58
CA VAL A 66 -26.26 -10.53 2.37
C VAL A 66 -25.18 -9.75 3.11
N GLN A 67 -24.56 -8.77 2.44
CA GLN A 67 -23.55 -7.89 3.03
C GLN A 67 -24.16 -7.02 4.14
N ASP A 68 -25.35 -6.46 3.93
CA ASP A 68 -26.05 -5.67 4.95
C ASP A 68 -26.37 -6.50 6.20
N ILE A 69 -26.87 -7.72 6.02
CA ILE A 69 -27.15 -8.65 7.14
C ILE A 69 -25.87 -8.99 7.90
N LEU A 70 -24.78 -9.28 7.18
CA LEU A 70 -23.49 -9.61 7.78
C LEU A 70 -22.95 -8.44 8.63
N TRP A 71 -22.93 -7.23 8.06
CA TRP A 71 -22.46 -6.04 8.77
C TRP A 71 -23.35 -5.67 9.96
N ALA A 72 -24.67 -5.74 9.81
CA ALA A 72 -25.60 -5.52 10.90
C ALA A 72 -25.39 -6.52 12.05
N THR A 73 -25.10 -7.79 11.73
CA THR A 73 -24.80 -8.83 12.73
C THR A 73 -23.46 -8.55 13.43
N LEU A 74 -22.42 -8.23 12.66
CA LEU A 74 -21.11 -7.89 13.21
C LEU A 74 -21.20 -6.70 14.16
N HIS A 75 -21.90 -5.65 13.76
CA HIS A 75 -21.99 -4.43 14.56
C HIS A 75 -22.93 -4.55 15.76
N ASN A 76 -24.17 -5.02 15.57
CA ASN A 76 -25.17 -4.97 16.63
C ASN A 76 -25.04 -6.12 17.64
N ILE A 77 -24.41 -7.23 17.26
CA ILE A 77 -24.32 -8.43 18.09
C ILE A 77 -22.86 -8.69 18.49
N LEU A 78 -21.98 -8.91 17.52
CA LEU A 78 -20.62 -9.38 17.81
C LEU A 78 -19.73 -8.31 18.44
N GLU A 79 -19.80 -7.06 17.97
CA GLU A 79 -18.98 -5.97 18.49
C GLU A 79 -19.24 -5.70 19.99
N PRO A 80 -20.49 -5.57 20.49
CA PRO A 80 -20.78 -5.49 21.91
C PRO A 80 -20.25 -6.69 22.70
N ILE A 81 -20.43 -7.92 22.20
CA ILE A 81 -19.95 -9.13 22.89
C ILE A 81 -18.42 -9.09 23.03
N LEU A 82 -17.73 -8.80 21.93
CA LEU A 82 -16.27 -8.70 21.90
C LEU A 82 -15.77 -7.59 22.84
N MET A 83 -16.53 -6.53 23.10
CA MET A 83 -16.10 -5.44 24.02
C MET A 83 -16.12 -5.82 25.50
N HIS A 84 -16.74 -6.95 25.89
CA HIS A 84 -16.88 -7.34 27.29
C HIS A 84 -15.99 -8.54 27.65
N PHE A 85 -15.57 -8.58 28.91
CA PHE A 85 -14.83 -9.71 29.47
C PHE A 85 -15.73 -10.96 29.55
N PRO A 86 -15.24 -12.17 29.20
CA PRO A 86 -13.86 -12.52 28.84
C PRO A 86 -13.55 -12.49 27.34
N VAL A 87 -14.55 -12.20 26.49
CA VAL A 87 -14.43 -12.32 25.02
C VAL A 87 -13.52 -11.25 24.42
N ASN A 88 -13.36 -10.11 25.10
CA ASN A 88 -12.39 -9.06 24.72
C ASN A 88 -10.94 -9.57 24.57
N LYS A 89 -10.57 -10.66 25.24
CA LYS A 89 -9.27 -11.34 25.02
C LYS A 89 -9.07 -11.79 23.57
N LEU A 90 -10.14 -12.15 22.86
CA LEU A 90 -10.08 -12.47 21.43
C LEU A 90 -9.74 -11.23 20.61
N ARG A 91 -10.34 -10.06 20.91
CA ARG A 91 -9.98 -8.79 20.26
C ARG A 91 -8.52 -8.44 20.53
N GLU A 92 -8.06 -8.53 21.77
CA GLU A 92 -6.65 -8.27 22.12
C GLU A 92 -5.69 -9.19 21.35
N LYS A 93 -6.03 -10.48 21.23
CA LYS A 93 -5.25 -11.43 20.42
C LYS A 93 -5.27 -11.07 18.93
N ALA A 94 -6.44 -10.68 18.40
CA ALA A 94 -6.56 -10.26 17.01
C ALA A 94 -5.74 -9.00 16.72
N LEU A 95 -5.79 -7.99 17.61
CA LEU A 95 -5.00 -6.76 17.46
C LEU A 95 -3.49 -7.02 17.49
N ARG A 96 -3.01 -7.91 18.38
CA ARG A 96 -1.60 -8.32 18.37
C ARG A 96 -1.20 -9.01 17.06
N ASN A 97 -2.04 -9.90 16.54
CA ASN A 97 -1.78 -10.55 15.25
C ASN A 97 -1.79 -9.54 14.08
N VAL A 98 -2.64 -8.51 14.14
CA VAL A 98 -2.66 -7.44 13.12
C VAL A 98 -1.36 -6.62 13.19
N MET A 99 -0.92 -6.21 14.38
CA MET A 99 0.35 -5.50 14.54
C MET A 99 1.54 -6.34 14.09
N GLU A 100 1.57 -7.64 14.38
CA GLU A 100 2.62 -8.54 13.89
C GLU A 100 2.69 -8.55 12.34
N ARG A 101 1.55 -8.51 11.66
CA ARG A 101 1.49 -8.44 10.19
C ARG A 101 1.88 -7.07 9.65
N ILE A 102 1.52 -5.99 10.34
CA ILE A 102 1.92 -4.62 9.99
C ILE A 102 3.44 -4.50 10.03
N HIS A 103 4.06 -4.90 11.14
CA HIS A 103 5.52 -4.88 11.28
C HIS A 103 6.21 -5.74 10.22
N TYR A 104 5.68 -6.92 9.92
CA TYR A 104 6.23 -7.75 8.84
C TYR A 104 6.15 -7.07 7.46
N GLU A 105 5.00 -6.49 7.09
CA GLU A 105 4.87 -5.74 5.83
C GLU A 105 5.84 -4.56 5.80
N ASP A 106 5.97 -3.83 6.90
CA ASP A 106 6.82 -2.65 7.00
C ASP A 106 8.31 -3.02 6.85
N GLU A 107 8.78 -4.04 7.57
CA GLU A 107 10.16 -4.51 7.47
C GLU A 107 10.50 -5.03 6.08
N THR A 108 9.63 -5.85 5.48
CA THR A 108 9.87 -6.48 4.17
C THR A 108 9.80 -5.52 2.99
N THR A 109 9.14 -4.38 3.17
CA THR A 109 9.01 -3.33 2.13
C THR A 109 9.82 -2.09 2.46
N ARG A 110 10.71 -2.14 3.45
CA ARG A 110 11.50 -0.98 3.94
C ARG A 110 10.63 0.24 4.20
N TYR A 111 9.45 0.01 4.79
CA TYR A 111 8.47 1.01 5.21
C TYR A 111 7.80 1.78 4.06
N ILE A 112 7.89 1.25 2.82
CA ILE A 112 7.14 1.77 1.66
C ILE A 112 5.73 1.19 1.63
N CYS A 113 5.57 -0.06 2.07
CA CYS A 113 4.36 -0.87 1.96
C CYS A 113 3.90 -1.06 0.50
N LEU A 114 2.82 -1.83 0.29
CA LEU A 114 2.25 -2.02 -1.05
C LEU A 114 1.87 -0.71 -1.80
N GLY A 115 1.26 0.26 -1.11
CA GLY A 115 0.74 1.49 -1.70
C GLY A 115 0.49 2.61 -0.67
N PRO A 116 -0.02 3.78 -1.10
CA PRO A 116 -0.09 4.97 -0.27
C PRO A 116 -1.06 4.82 0.91
N VAL A 117 -2.20 4.16 0.69
CA VAL A 117 -3.25 4.01 1.71
C VAL A 117 -2.76 3.12 2.84
N ASN A 118 -2.28 1.91 2.53
CA ASN A 118 -1.77 1.02 3.58
C ASN A 118 -0.49 1.57 4.21
N LYS A 119 0.37 2.27 3.46
CA LYS A 119 1.53 2.97 4.04
C LYS A 119 1.14 3.95 5.14
N VAL A 120 0.14 4.81 4.90
CA VAL A 120 -0.28 5.82 5.88
C VAL A 120 -0.96 5.17 7.07
N LEU A 121 -1.80 4.14 6.86
CA LEU A 121 -2.47 3.42 7.94
C LEU A 121 -1.49 2.62 8.79
N ASN A 122 -0.53 1.92 8.20
CA ASN A 122 0.52 1.19 8.93
C ASN A 122 1.36 2.15 9.77
N MET A 123 1.81 3.26 9.17
CA MET A 123 2.55 4.31 9.89
C MET A 123 1.76 4.85 11.08
N LEU A 124 0.45 5.08 10.92
CA LEU A 124 -0.42 5.51 12.01
C LEU A 124 -0.54 4.43 13.10
N CYS A 125 -0.68 3.15 12.73
CA CYS A 125 -0.69 2.04 13.67
C CYS A 125 0.61 1.97 14.48
N CYS A 126 1.78 2.10 13.85
CA CYS A 126 3.07 2.15 14.55
C CYS A 126 3.17 3.35 15.50
N TRP A 127 2.63 4.52 15.10
CA TRP A 127 2.58 5.69 15.96
C TRP A 127 1.65 5.48 17.17
N VAL A 128 0.48 4.87 16.98
CA VAL A 128 -0.46 4.55 18.07
C VAL A 128 0.14 3.51 19.02
N GLU A 129 0.90 2.54 18.51
CA GLU A 129 1.58 1.55 19.33
C GLU A 129 2.68 2.18 20.20
N ASP A 130 3.59 2.94 19.59
CA ASP A 130 4.59 3.74 20.28
C ASP A 130 5.11 4.89 19.37
N PRO A 131 4.80 6.17 19.69
CA PRO A 131 5.26 7.32 18.93
C PRO A 131 6.79 7.49 18.84
N ASN A 132 7.55 6.83 19.72
CA ASN A 132 9.01 6.89 19.75
C ASN A 132 9.68 5.64 19.14
N SER A 133 8.89 4.69 18.64
CA SER A 133 9.37 3.45 18.06
C SER A 133 10.28 3.67 16.85
N GLU A 134 11.20 2.74 16.63
CA GLU A 134 12.05 2.75 15.45
C GLU A 134 11.21 2.55 14.18
N SER A 135 10.19 1.68 14.22
CA SER A 135 9.27 1.46 13.10
C SER A 135 8.60 2.76 12.63
N PHE A 136 8.09 3.57 13.56
CA PHE A 136 7.50 4.86 13.19
C PHE A 136 8.53 5.83 12.59
N LYS A 137 9.74 5.89 13.15
CA LYS A 137 10.81 6.75 12.62
C LYS A 137 11.23 6.36 11.20
N LEU A 138 11.26 5.06 10.89
CA LEU A 138 11.61 4.55 9.57
C LEU A 138 10.51 4.82 8.52
N HIS A 139 9.25 4.96 8.95
CA HIS A 139 8.14 5.36 8.07
C HIS A 139 8.20 6.82 7.59
N LEU A 140 8.74 7.73 8.41
CA LEU A 140 8.75 9.17 8.13
C LEU A 140 9.48 9.54 6.84
N PRO A 141 10.73 9.12 6.58
CA PRO A 141 11.41 9.48 5.33
C PRO A 141 10.71 8.89 4.09
N ARG A 142 10.00 7.75 4.25
CA ARG A 142 9.28 7.08 3.17
C ARG A 142 7.97 7.76 2.76
N ILE A 143 7.53 8.81 3.45
CA ILE A 143 6.39 9.63 3.00
C ILE A 143 6.73 10.29 1.65
N HIS A 144 7.96 10.77 1.49
CA HIS A 144 8.41 11.45 0.27
C HIS A 144 8.40 10.53 -0.95
N ASP A 145 8.56 9.22 -0.76
CA ASP A 145 8.50 8.22 -1.84
C ASP A 145 7.13 8.23 -2.54
N TYR A 146 6.08 8.75 -1.90
CA TYR A 146 4.74 8.89 -2.48
C TYR A 146 4.40 10.30 -2.94
N LEU A 147 5.17 11.32 -2.60
CA LEU A 147 4.88 12.70 -2.97
C LEU A 147 5.48 13.05 -4.34
N TRP A 148 4.70 13.74 -5.18
CA TRP A 148 5.10 14.17 -6.52
C TRP A 148 4.64 15.60 -6.80
N ILE A 149 5.54 16.43 -7.33
CA ILE A 149 5.21 17.79 -7.75
C ILE A 149 4.88 17.74 -9.24
N ALA A 150 3.59 17.91 -9.56
CA ALA A 150 3.08 18.05 -10.92
C ALA A 150 2.87 19.54 -11.27
N GLU A 151 2.51 19.81 -12.52
CA GLU A 151 2.19 21.14 -13.03
C GLU A 151 1.05 21.85 -12.27
N ASP A 152 0.16 21.07 -11.64
CA ASP A 152 -0.96 21.54 -10.84
C ASP A 152 -0.76 21.37 -9.32
N GLY A 153 0.48 21.11 -8.89
CA GLY A 153 0.89 21.12 -7.49
C GLY A 153 1.33 19.77 -6.94
N LEU A 154 1.47 19.71 -5.62
CA LEU A 154 1.93 18.52 -4.90
C LEU A 154 0.79 17.50 -4.76
N LYS A 155 1.05 16.26 -5.15
CA LYS A 155 0.10 15.13 -5.09
C LYS A 155 0.73 13.91 -4.43
N MET A 156 -0.11 13.03 -3.91
CA MET A 156 0.28 11.69 -3.52
C MET A 156 0.05 10.72 -4.70
N LYS A 157 1.08 9.98 -5.08
CA LYS A 157 1.07 8.97 -6.13
C LYS A 157 0.27 7.73 -5.67
N GLY A 158 -0.30 6.98 -6.63
CA GLY A 158 -1.02 5.72 -6.38
C GLY A 158 -0.13 4.54 -5.97
N TYR A 159 1.17 4.63 -6.27
CA TYR A 159 2.26 3.75 -5.81
C TYR A 159 3.47 4.64 -5.50
N ASN A 160 4.58 4.12 -4.97
CA ASN A 160 5.81 4.90 -4.84
C ASN A 160 6.45 5.28 -6.20
N GLY A 161 5.84 4.83 -7.30
CA GLY A 161 6.05 5.27 -8.67
C GLY A 161 5.67 4.15 -9.63
N CYS A 162 6.06 4.30 -10.90
CA CYS A 162 5.88 3.33 -11.99
C CYS A 162 7.22 3.07 -12.71
N GLN A 163 8.33 3.20 -11.97
CA GLN A 163 9.67 3.30 -12.53
C GLN A 163 10.05 2.08 -13.36
N LEU A 164 9.83 0.87 -12.84
CA LEU A 164 10.12 -0.34 -13.59
C LEU A 164 9.17 -0.54 -14.76
N TRP A 165 7.86 -0.42 -14.50
CA TRP A 165 6.82 -0.60 -15.52
C TRP A 165 7.10 0.25 -16.77
N ASP A 166 7.31 1.55 -16.58
CA ASP A 166 7.58 2.46 -17.68
C ASP A 166 8.92 2.16 -18.35
N THR A 167 9.96 1.85 -17.57
CA THR A 167 11.28 1.54 -18.12
C THR A 167 11.24 0.29 -19.01
N ALA A 168 10.53 -0.77 -18.58
CA ALA A 168 10.38 -1.99 -19.36
C ALA A 168 9.66 -1.73 -20.69
N PHE A 169 8.58 -0.93 -20.69
CA PHE A 169 7.87 -0.57 -21.92
C PHE A 169 8.68 0.36 -22.83
N ILE A 170 9.38 1.35 -22.28
CA ILE A 170 10.23 2.26 -23.06
C ILE A 170 11.33 1.49 -23.78
N VAL A 171 11.98 0.53 -23.10
CA VAL A 171 12.98 -0.34 -23.73
C VAL A 171 12.37 -1.10 -24.92
N GLN A 172 11.22 -1.73 -24.71
CA GLN A 172 10.53 -2.47 -25.77
C GLN A 172 10.14 -1.56 -26.95
N ALA A 173 9.67 -0.34 -26.68
CA ALA A 173 9.29 0.63 -27.69
C ALA A 173 10.50 1.05 -28.55
N ILE A 174 11.61 1.46 -27.92
CA ILE A 174 12.84 1.88 -28.62
C ILE A 174 13.41 0.76 -29.49
N ILE A 175 13.40 -0.48 -28.99
CA ILE A 175 13.88 -1.63 -29.76
C ILE A 175 12.95 -1.90 -30.94
N SER A 176 11.63 -1.80 -30.75
CA SER A 176 10.63 -2.04 -31.80
C SER A 176 10.69 -1.00 -32.93
N THR A 177 11.21 0.20 -32.67
CA THR A 177 11.41 1.23 -33.71
C THR A 177 12.74 1.10 -34.45
N ASN A 178 13.55 0.06 -34.18
CA ASN A 178 14.91 -0.11 -34.71
C ASN A 178 15.85 1.07 -34.41
N LEU A 179 15.64 1.79 -33.31
CA LEU A 179 16.47 2.93 -32.90
C LEU A 179 17.48 2.57 -31.81
N ALA A 180 17.70 1.28 -31.55
CA ALA A 180 18.54 0.82 -30.44
C ALA A 180 19.98 1.35 -30.47
N GLU A 181 20.58 1.50 -31.66
CA GLU A 181 21.94 2.05 -31.80
C GLU A 181 22.00 3.54 -31.44
N GLU A 182 20.98 4.32 -31.82
CA GLU A 182 20.88 5.75 -31.50
C GLU A 182 20.70 5.98 -30.00
N TYR A 183 19.93 5.11 -29.33
CA TYR A 183 19.64 5.18 -27.91
C TYR A 183 20.56 4.31 -27.03
N GLY A 184 21.69 3.82 -27.55
CA GLY A 184 22.57 2.87 -26.86
C GLY A 184 22.91 3.24 -25.40
N PRO A 185 23.40 4.47 -25.12
CA PRO A 185 23.67 4.91 -23.75
C PRO A 185 22.44 4.92 -22.82
N THR A 186 21.27 5.27 -23.37
CA THR A 186 20.00 5.26 -22.63
C THR A 186 19.55 3.83 -22.34
N LEU A 187 19.59 2.95 -23.34
CA LEU A 187 19.26 1.54 -23.17
C LEU A 187 20.20 0.83 -22.20
N ARG A 188 21.49 1.19 -22.17
CA ARG A 188 22.43 0.68 -21.17
C ARG A 188 22.01 1.04 -19.74
N LYS A 189 21.60 2.29 -19.52
CA LYS A 189 21.11 2.73 -18.20
C LYS A 189 19.80 2.04 -17.83
N ALA A 190 18.88 1.92 -18.77
CA ALA A 190 17.62 1.19 -18.57
C ALA A 190 17.88 -0.29 -18.25
N HIS A 191 18.78 -0.94 -18.97
CA HIS A 191 19.19 -2.31 -18.70
C HIS A 191 19.78 -2.46 -17.28
N ALA A 192 20.69 -1.59 -16.89
CA ALA A 192 21.24 -1.57 -15.53
C ALA A 192 20.15 -1.35 -14.48
N PHE A 193 19.21 -0.44 -14.72
CA PHE A 193 18.08 -0.19 -13.82
C PHE A 193 17.17 -1.42 -13.66
N ILE A 194 16.76 -2.06 -14.76
CA ILE A 194 15.94 -3.26 -14.73
C ILE A 194 16.67 -4.38 -13.97
N LYS A 195 17.97 -4.59 -14.25
CA LYS A 195 18.78 -5.58 -13.53
C LYS A 195 18.88 -5.29 -12.03
N ASN A 196 19.04 -4.05 -11.64
CA ASN A 196 19.12 -3.66 -10.23
C ASN A 196 17.75 -3.67 -9.53
N SER A 197 16.66 -3.71 -10.29
CA SER A 197 15.29 -3.71 -9.78
C SER A 197 14.71 -5.11 -9.58
N GLN A 198 15.41 -6.17 -10.02
CA GLN A 198 14.95 -7.54 -9.78
C GLN A 198 15.09 -7.88 -8.29
N ILE A 199 14.08 -8.55 -7.74
CA ILE A 199 14.12 -9.04 -6.37
C ILE A 199 15.06 -10.27 -6.31
N LEU A 200 16.08 -10.21 -5.45
CA LEU A 200 17.12 -11.23 -5.40
C LEU A 200 16.87 -12.32 -4.34
N GLU A 201 15.97 -12.06 -3.41
CA GLU A 201 15.68 -12.92 -2.26
C GLU A 201 14.18 -12.92 -1.96
N ASP A 202 13.68 -14.04 -1.43
CA ASP A 202 12.31 -14.11 -0.92
C ASP A 202 12.17 -13.32 0.38
N CYS A 203 10.95 -12.87 0.69
CA CYS A 203 10.67 -12.30 2.00
C CYS A 203 11.01 -13.32 3.12
N PRO A 204 11.56 -12.87 4.26
CA PRO A 204 11.96 -13.77 5.34
C PRO A 204 10.75 -14.51 5.95
N GLY A 205 10.99 -15.72 6.45
CA GLY A 205 9.99 -16.53 7.14
C GLY A 205 9.16 -17.41 6.20
N ASP A 206 8.04 -17.93 6.72
CA ASP A 206 7.12 -18.80 5.97
C ASP A 206 6.13 -17.96 5.13
N PRO A 207 6.19 -18.05 3.78
CA PRO A 207 5.29 -17.28 2.91
C PRO A 207 3.81 -17.53 3.19
N ASN A 208 3.42 -18.75 3.59
CA ASN A 208 2.03 -19.10 3.89
C ASN A 208 1.51 -18.42 5.16
N LYS A 209 2.36 -18.21 6.16
CA LYS A 209 2.00 -17.48 7.39
C LYS A 209 1.68 -16.02 7.07
N TRP A 210 2.50 -15.43 6.19
CA TRP A 210 2.45 -14.00 5.87
C TRP A 210 1.59 -13.66 4.67
N PHE A 211 1.06 -14.67 3.97
CA PHE A 211 0.30 -14.51 2.73
C PHE A 211 1.11 -13.76 1.66
N ARG A 212 2.41 -14.04 1.59
CA ARG A 212 3.30 -13.57 0.52
C ARG A 212 3.47 -14.68 -0.50
N HIS A 213 3.57 -14.31 -1.77
CA HIS A 213 4.03 -15.22 -2.82
C HIS A 213 5.56 -15.27 -2.81
N ILE A 214 6.15 -16.28 -3.47
CA ILE A 214 7.58 -16.23 -3.79
C ILE A 214 7.89 -14.95 -4.59
N SER A 215 9.02 -14.31 -4.31
CA SER A 215 9.41 -13.04 -4.90
C SER A 215 10.78 -13.07 -5.56
N LYS A 216 11.66 -14.02 -5.19
CA LYS A 216 12.98 -14.16 -5.81
C LYS A 216 12.87 -14.35 -7.32
N GLY A 217 13.56 -13.48 -8.07
CA GLY A 217 13.56 -13.43 -9.53
C GLY A 217 12.47 -12.56 -10.14
N GLY A 218 11.47 -12.15 -9.35
CA GLY A 218 10.39 -11.30 -9.83
C GLY A 218 10.78 -9.84 -9.88
N TRP A 219 9.88 -9.05 -10.45
CA TRP A 219 10.03 -7.61 -10.58
C TRP A 219 8.77 -6.89 -10.06
N PRO A 220 8.94 -5.84 -9.25
CA PRO A 220 7.83 -5.03 -8.75
C PRO A 220 7.41 -3.96 -9.75
N PHE A 221 6.22 -3.40 -9.59
CA PHE A 221 5.73 -2.31 -10.45
C PHE A 221 6.63 -1.06 -10.44
N SER A 222 7.18 -0.73 -9.27
CA SER A 222 7.90 0.51 -9.00
C SER A 222 9.41 0.28 -8.85
N THR A 223 9.86 -0.05 -7.63
CA THR A 223 11.27 -0.16 -7.25
C THR A 223 11.52 -1.45 -6.49
N ALA A 224 12.77 -1.95 -6.52
CA ALA A 224 13.16 -3.11 -5.72
C ALA A 224 12.84 -2.94 -4.22
N ASP A 225 12.87 -1.70 -3.71
CA ASP A 225 12.59 -1.42 -2.31
C ASP A 225 11.17 -1.80 -1.89
N ASN A 226 10.17 -1.57 -2.76
CA ASN A 226 8.77 -1.91 -2.54
C ASN A 226 8.56 -3.44 -2.42
N GLY A 227 9.32 -4.25 -3.16
CA GLY A 227 9.39 -5.70 -2.97
C GLY A 227 8.14 -6.51 -3.35
N TRP A 228 7.05 -5.87 -3.78
CA TRP A 228 5.83 -6.53 -4.25
C TRP A 228 5.92 -6.82 -5.74
N ILE A 229 6.26 -8.06 -6.08
CA ILE A 229 6.30 -8.50 -7.48
C ILE A 229 4.89 -8.59 -8.06
N THR A 230 4.78 -8.42 -9.37
CA THR A 230 3.54 -8.72 -10.11
C THR A 230 3.87 -9.57 -11.34
N SER A 231 2.88 -10.32 -11.82
CA SER A 231 3.04 -11.24 -12.96
C SER A 231 3.42 -10.50 -14.23
N ASP A 232 2.71 -9.42 -14.54
CA ASP A 232 2.91 -8.58 -15.72
C ASP A 232 4.23 -7.80 -15.65
N CYS A 233 4.58 -7.17 -14.52
CA CYS A 233 5.86 -6.48 -14.38
C CYS A 233 7.02 -7.46 -14.54
N THR A 234 6.91 -8.67 -13.98
CA THR A 234 7.90 -9.73 -14.16
C THR A 234 8.01 -10.16 -15.62
N ALA A 235 6.89 -10.36 -16.31
CA ALA A 235 6.89 -10.74 -17.71
C ALA A 235 7.48 -9.66 -18.63
N GLU A 236 7.07 -8.39 -18.44
CA GLU A 236 7.53 -7.27 -19.27
C GLU A 236 9.01 -6.94 -19.02
N ALA A 237 9.46 -7.00 -17.76
CA ALA A 237 10.88 -6.84 -17.44
C ALA A 237 11.72 -7.99 -18.01
N LEU A 238 11.25 -9.25 -17.88
CA LEU A 238 11.91 -10.42 -18.46
C LEU A 238 12.03 -10.29 -19.98
N LYS A 239 10.96 -9.89 -20.66
CA LYS A 239 10.95 -9.64 -22.10
C LYS A 239 11.92 -8.52 -22.48
N ALA A 240 11.95 -7.42 -21.74
CA ALA A 240 12.86 -6.31 -21.98
C ALA A 240 14.33 -6.73 -21.88
N VAL A 241 14.73 -7.49 -20.83
CA VAL A 241 16.12 -7.96 -20.70
C VAL A 241 16.51 -8.98 -21.77
N LEU A 242 15.58 -9.83 -22.20
CA LEU A 242 15.82 -10.76 -23.31
C LEU A 242 16.03 -10.02 -24.63
N LEU A 243 15.22 -8.99 -24.91
CA LEU A 243 15.41 -8.16 -26.11
C LEU A 243 16.76 -7.42 -26.07
N LEU A 244 17.13 -6.86 -24.92
CA LEU A 244 18.42 -6.21 -24.72
C LEU A 244 19.60 -7.17 -24.90
N SER A 245 19.47 -8.44 -24.50
CA SER A 245 20.53 -9.44 -24.70
C SER A 245 20.84 -9.77 -26.16
N ASN A 246 19.95 -9.43 -27.10
CA ASN A 246 20.18 -9.59 -28.53
C ASN A 246 20.97 -8.41 -29.14
N ILE A 247 21.25 -7.36 -28.37
CA ILE A 247 22.05 -6.20 -28.79
C ILE A 247 23.47 -6.38 -28.27
N ALA A 248 24.47 -5.91 -29.03
CA ALA A 248 25.87 -6.03 -28.65
C ALA A 248 26.13 -5.47 -27.23
N PRO A 249 26.83 -6.20 -26.33
CA PRO A 249 27.13 -5.74 -24.97
C PRO A 249 27.89 -4.41 -24.93
N GLY A 250 28.70 -4.14 -25.97
CA GLY A 250 29.37 -2.86 -26.18
C GLY A 250 28.44 -1.65 -26.32
N ILE A 251 27.13 -1.87 -26.54
CA ILE A 251 26.10 -0.83 -26.63
C ILE A 251 25.29 -0.78 -25.33
N VAL A 252 24.64 -1.90 -24.95
CA VAL A 252 23.65 -1.97 -23.85
C VAL A 252 24.15 -2.60 -22.56
N GLY A 253 25.43 -2.97 -22.49
CA GLY A 253 26.04 -3.67 -21.37
C GLY A 253 25.75 -5.18 -21.37
N GLU A 254 26.38 -5.89 -20.43
CA GLU A 254 26.27 -7.34 -20.31
C GLU A 254 24.84 -7.81 -20.04
N ALA A 255 24.50 -8.98 -20.60
CA ALA A 255 23.24 -9.66 -20.36
C ALA A 255 23.05 -10.05 -18.88
N LEU A 256 21.81 -10.35 -18.50
CA LEU A 256 21.50 -10.89 -17.18
C LEU A 256 21.93 -12.37 -17.11
N ASP A 257 22.46 -12.79 -15.96
CA ASP A 257 22.85 -14.19 -15.73
C ASP A 257 21.65 -15.14 -15.92
N ALA A 258 21.90 -16.30 -16.52
CA ALA A 258 20.85 -17.26 -16.86
C ALA A 258 20.06 -17.74 -15.62
N GLU A 259 20.71 -17.92 -14.48
CA GLU A 259 20.05 -18.30 -13.23
C GLU A 259 18.98 -17.29 -12.81
N ARG A 260 19.26 -15.99 -12.96
CA ARG A 260 18.31 -14.92 -12.64
C ARG A 260 17.13 -14.87 -13.61
N LEU A 261 17.32 -15.31 -14.86
CA LEU A 261 16.23 -15.49 -15.82
C LEU A 261 15.36 -16.68 -15.44
N TYR A 262 15.95 -17.78 -14.98
CA TYR A 262 15.21 -18.96 -14.51
C TYR A 262 14.39 -18.66 -13.26
N ASP A 263 14.94 -17.89 -12.32
CA ASP A 263 14.19 -17.43 -11.14
C ASP A 263 12.93 -16.63 -11.57
N ALA A 264 13.05 -15.73 -12.57
CA ALA A 264 11.89 -14.99 -13.10
C ALA A 264 10.84 -15.88 -13.77
N VAL A 265 11.28 -16.87 -14.55
CA VAL A 265 10.39 -17.86 -15.18
C VAL A 265 9.67 -18.68 -14.11
N ASN A 266 10.36 -19.06 -13.03
CA ASN A 266 9.77 -19.77 -11.91
C ASN A 266 8.63 -18.98 -11.26
N ILE A 267 8.80 -17.66 -11.08
CA ILE A 267 7.72 -16.76 -10.61
C ILE A 267 6.50 -16.85 -11.54
N ILE A 268 6.70 -16.66 -12.85
CA ILE A 268 5.59 -16.68 -13.82
C ILE A 268 4.84 -18.01 -13.79
N LEU A 269 5.56 -19.14 -13.76
CA LEU A 269 4.95 -20.48 -13.71
C LEU A 269 4.22 -20.74 -12.39
N SER A 270 4.74 -20.25 -11.28
CA SER A 270 4.12 -20.42 -9.96
C SER A 270 2.80 -19.64 -9.78
N LEU A 271 2.51 -18.67 -10.64
CA LEU A 271 1.29 -17.85 -10.63
C LEU A 271 0.17 -18.42 -11.52
N GLN A 272 0.35 -19.61 -12.08
CA GLN A 272 -0.69 -20.26 -12.88
C GLN A 272 -1.91 -20.60 -12.02
N VAL A 273 -3.08 -20.20 -12.51
CA VAL A 273 -4.37 -20.59 -11.94
C VAL A 273 -4.98 -21.70 -12.81
N ALA A 274 -5.61 -22.68 -12.17
CA ALA A 274 -6.45 -23.63 -12.88
C ALA A 274 -7.63 -22.86 -13.50
N ILE A 275 -7.81 -23.00 -14.81
CA ILE A 275 -9.02 -22.54 -15.49
C ILE A 275 -9.93 -23.77 -15.55
N ASP A 276 -10.77 -23.92 -14.54
CA ASP A 276 -11.86 -24.91 -14.52
C ASP A 276 -13.10 -24.38 -15.25
#